data_AF-A0A7K1VLK9-F1
#
_entry.id   AF-A0A7K1VLK9-F1
#
_cell.length_a   1.000
_cell.length_b   1.000
_cell.length_c   1.000
_cell.angle_alpha   90.00
_cell.angle_beta   90.00
_cell.angle_gamma   90.00
#
_symmetry.space_group_name_H-M   'P 1'
#
loop_
_entity.id
_entity.type
_entity.pdbx_description
1 polymer ?
#
loop_
_entity_poly.entity_id
_entity_poly.type
_entity_poly.pdbx_seq_one_letter_code
_entity_poly.pdbx_strand_id
1 'polypeptide(L)'
;MTPPLPTVPERLQRLRSDVSVLATTSSERQVRPLREALDAVADGASSALLDAVEGLTALLATAEAQLSGLERSVRDDLDRAATLSDVRTAAQLGSAADVATACAAASALLLDADEARAAGSLHDPAAVLALLIEADAVLDTVVAGYREPRTRAERQLLLFEAARTAARLGADAASLLGLVHGDRVTAAPRILAEETTDRLAKAARLAATDPAAALELARGAVDRGRSALDEALVDLDAPR
;
A
#
# COMPACT_ATOMS: atom_id res chain seq x y z
N MET A 1 -36.84 -13.45 -5.06
CA MET A 1 -37.07 -12.35 -4.11
C MET A 1 -35.70 -11.85 -3.68
N THR A 2 -35.33 -10.62 -4.03
CA THR A 2 -34.06 -10.01 -3.60
C THR A 2 -34.20 -9.60 -2.14
N PRO A 3 -33.23 -9.90 -1.26
CA PRO A 3 -33.29 -9.43 0.13
C PRO A 3 -33.38 -7.89 0.18
N PRO A 4 -34.09 -7.31 1.17
CA PRO A 4 -34.14 -5.87 1.33
C PRO A 4 -32.73 -5.31 1.58
N LEU A 5 -32.49 -4.10 1.08
CA LEU A 5 -31.21 -3.41 1.32
C LEU A 5 -31.06 -3.11 2.82
N PRO A 6 -29.86 -3.27 3.38
CA PRO A 6 -29.62 -3.01 4.79
C PRO A 6 -29.82 -1.52 5.11
N THR A 7 -30.44 -1.26 6.27
CA THR A 7 -30.64 0.08 6.80
C THR A 7 -29.33 0.69 7.31
N VAL A 8 -29.29 2.02 7.48
CA VAL A 8 -28.09 2.72 8.00
C VAL A 8 -27.62 2.15 9.35
N PRO A 9 -28.50 1.90 10.35
CA PRO A 9 -28.07 1.30 11.62
C PRO A 9 -27.47 -0.12 11.45
N GLU A 10 -28.04 -0.94 10.56
CA GLU A 10 -27.52 -2.28 10.27
C GLU A 10 -26.13 -2.22 9.62
N ARG A 11 -25.95 -1.31 8.64
CA ARG A 11 -24.65 -1.09 7.99
C ARG A 11 -23.60 -0.60 9.00
N LEU A 12 -23.95 0.36 9.85
CA LEU A 12 -23.08 0.90 10.89
C LEU A 12 -22.65 -0.19 11.88
N GLN A 13 -23.58 -1.02 12.36
CA GLN A 13 -23.27 -2.10 13.29
C GLN A 13 -22.34 -3.15 12.68
N ARG A 14 -22.59 -3.52 11.42
CA ARG A 14 -21.72 -4.45 10.67
C ARG A 14 -20.31 -3.88 10.53
N LEU A 15 -20.17 -2.65 10.04
CA LEU A 15 -18.86 -2.02 9.85
C LEU A 15 -18.11 -1.81 11.17
N ARG A 16 -18.80 -1.51 12.28
CA ARG A 16 -18.18 -1.49 13.62
C ARG A 16 -17.61 -2.85 14.01
N SER A 17 -18.32 -3.94 13.72
CA SER A 17 -17.80 -5.29 13.94
C SER A 17 -16.56 -5.55 13.08
N ASP A 18 -16.61 -5.21 11.79
CA ASP A 18 -15.48 -5.43 10.87
C ASP A 18 -14.24 -4.63 11.29
N VAL A 19 -14.41 -3.36 11.64
CA VAL A 19 -13.33 -2.49 12.14
C VAL A 19 -12.80 -2.97 13.49
N SER A 20 -13.66 -3.51 14.36
CA SER A 20 -13.21 -4.11 15.61
C SER A 20 -12.35 -5.35 15.39
N VAL A 21 -12.62 -6.15 14.34
CA VAL A 21 -11.76 -7.27 13.96
C VAL A 21 -10.44 -6.76 13.40
N LEU A 22 -10.47 -5.77 12.50
CA LEU A 22 -9.27 -5.14 11.96
C LEU A 22 -8.38 -4.55 13.06
N ALA A 23 -8.96 -3.98 14.11
CA ALA A 23 -8.21 -3.46 15.27
C ALA A 23 -7.37 -4.51 16.01
N THR A 24 -7.61 -5.81 15.77
CA THR A 24 -6.82 -6.90 16.36
C THR A 24 -5.63 -7.33 15.51
N THR A 25 -5.57 -6.90 14.24
CA THR A 25 -4.54 -7.33 13.27
C THR A 25 -3.82 -6.17 12.58
N SER A 26 -4.42 -4.99 12.52
CA SER A 26 -3.93 -3.84 11.77
C SER A 26 -3.53 -2.70 12.70
N SER A 27 -2.49 -1.96 12.31
CA SER A 27 -1.98 -0.82 13.06
C SER A 27 -3.06 0.24 13.33
N GLU A 28 -2.95 0.93 14.47
CA GLU A 28 -3.86 2.02 14.85
C GLU A 28 -3.90 3.12 13.77
N ARG A 29 -2.77 3.34 13.09
CA ARG A 29 -2.65 4.24 11.93
C ARG A 29 -3.71 3.96 10.85
N GLN A 30 -3.99 2.70 10.54
CA GLN A 30 -4.97 2.31 9.52
C GLN A 30 -6.39 2.20 10.07
N VAL A 31 -6.53 1.90 11.36
CA VAL A 31 -7.83 1.64 12.01
C VAL A 31 -8.50 2.93 12.49
N ARG A 32 -7.72 3.92 12.95
CA ARG A 32 -8.22 5.20 13.46
C ARG A 32 -9.17 5.93 12.50
N PRO A 33 -8.85 6.12 11.21
CA PRO A 33 -9.76 6.77 10.26
C PRO A 33 -11.13 6.09 10.16
N LEU A 34 -11.14 4.75 10.15
CA LEU A 34 -12.37 3.95 10.07
C LEU A 34 -13.21 4.12 11.34
N ARG A 35 -12.56 4.05 12.50
CA ARG A 35 -13.23 4.18 13.80
C ARG A 35 -13.85 5.56 13.96
N GLU A 36 -13.08 6.61 13.71
CA GLU A 36 -13.53 8.00 13.86
C GLU A 36 -14.68 8.33 12.87
N ALA A 37 -14.65 7.77 11.66
CA ALA A 37 -15.77 7.91 10.72
C ALA A 37 -17.04 7.21 11.19
N LEU A 38 -16.93 6.00 11.75
CA LEU A 38 -18.08 5.27 12.29
C LEU A 38 -18.69 5.99 13.50
N ASP A 39 -17.85 6.57 14.36
CA ASP A 39 -18.31 7.33 15.52
C ASP A 39 -18.98 8.64 15.08
N ALA A 40 -18.42 9.35 14.10
CA ALA A 40 -19.06 10.53 13.52
C ALA A 40 -20.46 10.22 12.94
N VAL A 41 -20.62 9.09 12.23
CA VAL A 41 -21.94 8.66 11.73
C VAL A 41 -22.90 8.35 12.87
N ALA A 42 -22.41 7.71 13.94
CA ALA A 42 -23.24 7.43 15.13
C ALA A 42 -23.71 8.72 15.83
N ASP A 43 -22.88 9.77 15.77
CA ASP A 43 -23.16 11.11 16.29
C ASP A 43 -23.98 12.00 15.33
N GLY A 44 -24.41 11.45 14.19
CA GLY A 44 -25.33 12.12 13.25
C GLY A 44 -24.67 12.75 12.02
N ALA A 45 -23.39 12.47 11.75
CA ALA A 45 -22.75 12.83 10.49
C ALA A 45 -23.37 12.08 9.30
N SER A 46 -23.00 12.49 8.08
CA SER A 46 -23.54 11.94 6.84
C SER A 46 -23.31 10.43 6.72
N SER A 47 -24.37 9.67 6.38
CA SER A 47 -24.28 8.23 6.14
C SER A 47 -23.41 7.87 4.91
N ALA A 48 -23.07 8.84 4.06
CA ALA A 48 -22.13 8.63 2.95
C ALA A 48 -20.72 8.24 3.42
N LEU A 49 -20.34 8.57 4.67
CA LEU A 49 -19.08 8.12 5.27
C LEU A 49 -18.99 6.59 5.35
N LEU A 50 -20.13 5.88 5.45
CA LEU A 50 -20.14 4.42 5.49
C LEU A 50 -19.64 3.79 4.19
N ASP A 51 -19.86 4.43 3.04
CA ASP A 51 -19.37 3.95 1.75
C ASP A 51 -17.84 4.07 1.67
N ALA A 52 -17.27 5.14 2.22
CA ALA A 52 -15.83 5.34 2.32
C ALA A 52 -15.18 4.34 3.30
N VAL A 53 -15.82 4.08 4.45
CA VAL A 53 -15.38 3.06 5.43
C VAL A 53 -15.40 1.67 4.80
N GLU A 54 -16.46 1.31 4.08
CA GLU A 54 -16.57 0.02 3.38
C GLU A 54 -15.49 -0.13 2.30
N GLY A 55 -15.24 0.94 1.52
CA GLY A 55 -14.17 0.98 0.53
C GLY A 55 -12.77 0.80 1.12
N LEU A 56 -12.44 1.50 2.21
CA LEU A 56 -11.13 1.42 2.87
C LEU A 56 -10.95 0.07 3.59
N THR A 57 -12.00 -0.49 4.19
CA THR A 57 -11.99 -1.85 4.76
C THR A 57 -11.70 -2.91 3.69
N ALA A 58 -12.35 -2.83 2.52
CA ALA A 58 -12.08 -3.73 1.41
C ALA A 58 -10.65 -3.57 0.84
N LEU A 59 -10.14 -2.34 0.84
CA LEU A 59 -8.77 -2.06 0.40
C LEU A 59 -7.73 -2.66 1.35
N LEU A 60 -7.95 -2.58 2.67
CA LEU A 60 -7.11 -3.25 3.66
C LEU A 60 -7.10 -4.77 3.46
N ALA A 61 -8.27 -5.38 3.26
CA ALA A 61 -8.35 -6.82 2.97
C ALA A 61 -7.61 -7.20 1.67
N THR A 62 -7.66 -6.33 0.65
CA THR A 62 -6.91 -6.51 -0.59
C THR A 62 -5.40 -6.45 -0.35
N ALA A 63 -4.94 -5.49 0.46
CA ALA A 63 -3.53 -5.36 0.81
C ALA A 63 -3.02 -6.60 1.55
N GLU A 64 -3.76 -7.08 2.55
CA GLU A 64 -3.43 -8.31 3.29
C GLU A 64 -3.31 -9.53 2.37
N ALA A 65 -4.25 -9.70 1.43
CA ALA A 65 -4.22 -10.78 0.47
C ALA A 65 -3.02 -10.70 -0.49
N GLN A 66 -2.53 -9.49 -0.79
CA GLN A 66 -1.38 -9.27 -1.66
C GLN A 66 -0.04 -9.60 -0.96
N LEU A 67 0.09 -9.39 0.35
CA LEU A 67 1.36 -9.50 1.09
C LEU A 67 2.10 -10.82 0.83
N SER A 68 1.48 -11.95 1.17
CA SER A 68 2.15 -13.26 1.12
C SER A 68 2.49 -13.70 -0.31
N GLY A 69 1.73 -13.24 -1.31
CA GLY A 69 1.99 -13.51 -2.72
C GLY A 69 3.18 -12.70 -3.24
N LEU A 70 3.19 -11.41 -2.95
CA LEU A 70 4.26 -10.51 -3.36
C LEU A 70 5.58 -10.85 -2.67
N GLU A 71 5.55 -11.06 -1.36
CA GLU A 71 6.71 -11.41 -0.54
C GLU A 71 7.42 -12.67 -1.07
N ARG A 72 6.66 -13.74 -1.34
CA ARG A 72 7.21 -14.95 -1.95
C ARG A 72 7.85 -14.66 -3.31
N SER A 73 7.19 -13.86 -4.14
CA SER A 73 7.70 -13.50 -5.46
C SER A 73 9.00 -12.67 -5.41
N VAL A 74 9.15 -11.78 -4.42
CA VAL A 74 10.38 -11.00 -4.22
C VAL A 74 11.51 -11.91 -3.72
N ARG A 75 11.24 -12.82 -2.77
CA ARG A 75 12.24 -13.79 -2.31
C ARG A 75 12.70 -14.74 -3.41
N ASP A 76 11.79 -15.24 -4.25
CA ASP A 76 12.16 -16.07 -5.40
C ASP A 76 13.13 -15.35 -6.35
N ASP A 77 12.94 -14.03 -6.54
CA ASP A 77 13.83 -13.24 -7.40
C ASP A 77 15.15 -12.88 -6.70
N LEU A 78 15.17 -12.74 -5.38
CA LEU A 78 16.40 -12.63 -4.59
C LEU A 78 17.24 -13.91 -4.73
N ASP A 79 16.62 -15.08 -4.59
CA ASP A 79 17.30 -16.37 -4.75
C ASP A 79 17.87 -16.52 -6.17
N ARG A 80 17.09 -16.15 -7.20
CA ARG A 80 17.59 -16.12 -8.58
C ARG A 80 18.74 -15.15 -8.76
N ALA A 81 18.67 -13.94 -8.22
CA ALA A 81 19.74 -12.95 -8.29
C ALA A 81 21.03 -13.49 -7.66
N ALA A 82 20.94 -14.17 -6.51
CA ALA A 82 22.07 -14.82 -5.87
C ALA A 82 22.72 -15.88 -6.78
N THR A 83 21.92 -16.74 -7.42
CA THR A 83 22.48 -17.74 -8.37
C THR A 83 23.18 -17.11 -9.58
N LEU A 84 22.74 -15.92 -10.04
CA LEU A 84 23.40 -15.21 -11.14
C LEU A 84 24.78 -14.66 -10.75
N SER A 85 25.00 -14.38 -9.46
CA SER A 85 26.30 -13.93 -8.93
C SER A 85 27.37 -15.04 -9.02
N ASP A 86 26.97 -16.30 -8.89
CA ASP A 86 27.89 -17.44 -8.79
C ASP A 86 28.43 -17.96 -10.14
N VAL A 87 27.83 -17.55 -11.27
CA VAL A 87 28.08 -18.16 -12.59
C VAL A 87 29.13 -17.40 -13.43
N ARG A 88 29.81 -16.38 -12.90
CA ARG A 88 30.44 -15.31 -13.72
C ARG A 88 31.97 -15.26 -13.76
N THR A 89 32.51 -14.93 -14.96
CA THR A 89 33.94 -14.78 -15.31
C THR A 89 34.48 -13.34 -15.12
N ALA A 90 35.80 -13.13 -15.20
CA ALA A 90 36.48 -11.89 -14.80
C ALA A 90 35.99 -10.57 -15.45
N ALA A 91 35.44 -10.58 -16.68
CA ALA A 91 34.83 -9.40 -17.30
C ALA A 91 33.48 -9.00 -16.69
N GLN A 92 32.92 -9.85 -15.84
CA GLN A 92 31.61 -9.70 -15.21
C GLN A 92 31.71 -9.37 -13.70
N LEU A 93 32.92 -9.11 -13.18
CA LEU A 93 33.16 -8.80 -11.77
C LEU A 93 32.48 -7.50 -11.31
N GLY A 94 32.42 -6.47 -12.17
CA GLY A 94 31.65 -5.25 -11.89
C GLY A 94 30.17 -5.55 -11.71
N SER A 95 29.61 -6.38 -12.60
CA SER A 95 28.23 -6.85 -12.49
C SER A 95 27.98 -7.76 -11.29
N ALA A 96 28.98 -8.52 -10.81
CA ALA A 96 28.83 -9.35 -9.61
C ALA A 96 28.78 -8.52 -8.33
N ALA A 97 29.59 -7.47 -8.23
CA ALA A 97 29.51 -6.53 -7.11
C ALA A 97 28.18 -5.77 -7.08
N ASP A 98 27.66 -5.36 -8.25
CA ASP A 98 26.34 -4.73 -8.37
C ASP A 98 25.22 -5.69 -7.93
N VAL A 99 25.27 -6.96 -8.35
CA VAL A 99 24.32 -8.01 -7.92
C VAL A 99 24.40 -8.24 -6.42
N ALA A 100 25.60 -8.39 -5.84
CA ALA A 100 25.77 -8.58 -4.41
C ALA A 100 25.23 -7.40 -3.60
N THR A 101 25.46 -6.17 -4.08
CA THR A 101 24.94 -4.94 -3.46
C THR A 101 23.41 -4.88 -3.52
N ALA A 102 22.82 -5.19 -4.67
CA ALA A 102 21.37 -5.25 -4.83
C ALA A 102 20.74 -6.35 -3.94
N CYS A 103 21.33 -7.54 -3.88
CA CYS A 103 20.86 -8.63 -3.02
C CYS A 103 20.94 -8.26 -1.53
N ALA A 104 22.01 -7.59 -1.10
CA ALA A 104 22.17 -7.14 0.28
C ALA A 104 21.12 -6.08 0.66
N ALA A 105 20.90 -5.08 -0.20
CA ALA A 105 19.87 -4.06 0.01
C ALA A 105 18.46 -4.65 0.01
N ALA A 106 18.14 -5.55 -0.93
CA ALA A 106 16.85 -6.23 -0.96
C ALA A 106 16.63 -7.14 0.26
N SER A 107 17.67 -7.81 0.74
CA SER A 107 17.62 -8.63 1.96
C SER A 107 17.36 -7.79 3.22
N ALA A 108 17.96 -6.60 3.31
CA ALA A 108 17.68 -5.66 4.40
C ALA A 108 16.22 -5.20 4.37
N LEU A 109 15.70 -4.81 3.19
CA LEU A 109 14.29 -4.41 3.05
C LEU A 109 13.30 -5.54 3.35
N LEU A 110 13.64 -6.78 3.00
CA LEU A 110 12.83 -7.96 3.36
C LEU A 110 12.86 -8.23 4.87
N LEU A 111 14.01 -8.01 5.54
CA LEU A 111 14.10 -8.10 6.99
C LEU A 111 13.23 -7.01 7.65
N ASP A 112 13.31 -5.76 7.16
CA ASP A 112 12.46 -4.67 7.64
C ASP A 112 10.96 -5.00 7.45
N ALA A 113 10.61 -5.64 6.33
CA ALA A 113 9.23 -6.08 6.07
C ALA A 113 8.78 -7.19 7.03
N ASP A 114 9.67 -8.14 7.35
CA ASP A 114 9.43 -9.20 8.33
C ASP A 114 9.28 -8.61 9.74
N GLU A 115 10.12 -7.66 10.12
CA GLU A 115 10.03 -6.95 11.40
C GLU A 115 8.73 -6.14 11.52
N ALA A 116 8.36 -5.40 10.46
CA ALA A 116 7.11 -4.66 10.38
C ALA A 116 5.87 -5.58 10.51
N ARG A 117 6.00 -6.86 10.13
CA ARG A 117 4.93 -7.87 10.24
C ARG A 117 4.96 -8.63 11.57
N ALA A 118 6.13 -8.83 12.17
CA ALA A 118 6.32 -9.62 13.39
C ALA A 118 6.04 -8.84 14.69
N ALA A 119 6.09 -7.51 14.65
CA ALA A 119 5.89 -6.67 15.83
C ALA A 119 4.46 -6.78 16.42
N GLY A 120 4.28 -7.57 17.49
CA GLY A 120 3.21 -7.39 18.47
C GLY A 120 1.76 -7.43 17.96
N SER A 121 1.50 -8.19 16.89
CA SER A 121 0.19 -8.49 16.27
C SER A 121 -0.53 -7.39 15.50
N LEU A 122 0.01 -6.16 15.40
CA LEU A 122 -0.61 -5.06 14.66
C LEU A 122 0.35 -4.49 13.62
N HIS A 123 0.22 -4.90 12.36
CA HIS A 123 1.07 -4.38 11.27
C HIS A 123 0.33 -3.37 10.40
N ASP A 124 1.09 -2.52 9.69
CA ASP A 124 0.55 -1.66 8.63
C ASP A 124 0.77 -2.34 7.26
N PRO A 125 -0.25 -2.92 6.63
CA PRO A 125 -0.09 -3.59 5.34
C PRO A 125 0.39 -2.63 4.23
N ALA A 126 0.10 -1.32 4.32
CA ALA A 126 0.63 -0.36 3.35
C ALA A 126 2.15 -0.20 3.47
N ALA A 127 2.67 -0.16 4.71
CA ALA A 127 4.10 -0.07 4.98
C ALA A 127 4.84 -1.33 4.54
N VAL A 128 4.28 -2.51 4.83
CA VAL A 128 4.88 -3.79 4.38
C VAL A 128 4.88 -3.88 2.86
N LEU A 129 3.78 -3.52 2.18
CA LEU A 129 3.75 -3.48 0.72
C LEU A 129 4.81 -2.53 0.14
N ALA A 130 5.00 -1.35 0.73
CA ALA A 130 6.01 -0.39 0.28
C ALA A 130 7.43 -0.99 0.34
N LEU A 131 7.79 -1.63 1.44
CA LEU A 131 9.08 -2.31 1.62
C LEU A 131 9.28 -3.42 0.58
N LEU A 132 8.26 -4.23 0.30
CA LEU A 132 8.32 -5.28 -0.72
C LEU A 132 8.47 -4.72 -2.14
N ILE A 133 7.80 -3.61 -2.46
CA ILE A 133 7.89 -2.93 -3.75
C ILE A 133 9.28 -2.31 -3.95
N GLU A 134 9.88 -1.79 -2.89
CA GLU A 134 11.24 -1.23 -2.91
C GLU A 134 12.29 -2.34 -3.05
N ALA A 135 12.14 -3.44 -2.30
CA ALA A 135 13.00 -4.62 -2.42
C ALA A 135 12.98 -5.17 -3.86
N ASP A 136 11.79 -5.23 -4.47
CA ASP A 136 11.66 -5.55 -5.88
C ASP A 136 12.39 -4.54 -6.79
N ALA A 137 12.20 -3.23 -6.57
CA ALA A 137 12.81 -2.21 -7.41
C ALA A 137 14.33 -2.34 -7.43
N VAL A 138 14.93 -2.61 -6.27
CA VAL A 138 16.37 -2.86 -6.13
C VAL A 138 16.77 -4.10 -6.92
N LEU A 139 16.04 -5.22 -6.80
CA LEU A 139 16.33 -6.45 -7.54
C LEU A 139 16.10 -6.31 -9.05
N ASP A 140 15.12 -5.51 -9.48
CA ASP A 140 14.81 -5.34 -10.90
C ASP A 140 16.00 -4.75 -11.68
N THR A 141 16.80 -3.90 -11.04
CA THR A 141 18.03 -3.33 -11.64
C THR A 141 19.01 -4.40 -12.14
N VAL A 142 19.01 -5.58 -11.50
CA VAL A 142 19.93 -6.68 -11.84
C VAL A 142 19.23 -7.88 -12.45
N VAL A 143 17.93 -8.12 -12.19
CA VAL A 143 17.20 -9.29 -12.69
C VAL A 143 16.40 -8.99 -13.97
N ALA A 144 16.02 -7.74 -14.26
CA ALA A 144 15.12 -7.40 -15.37
C ALA A 144 15.60 -7.91 -16.73
N GLY A 145 16.91 -7.86 -16.99
CA GLY A 145 17.51 -8.32 -18.25
C GLY A 145 17.44 -9.83 -18.47
N TYR A 146 17.15 -10.61 -17.43
CA TYR A 146 17.05 -12.07 -17.47
C TYR A 146 15.60 -12.56 -17.56
N ARG A 147 14.60 -11.67 -17.47
CA ARG A 147 13.19 -12.03 -17.60
C ARG A 147 12.75 -11.92 -19.05
N GLU A 148 11.95 -12.89 -19.49
CA GLU A 148 11.25 -12.76 -20.76
C GLU A 148 10.32 -11.54 -20.74
N PRO A 149 10.12 -10.85 -21.88
CA PRO A 149 9.33 -9.61 -21.93
C PRO A 149 7.92 -9.76 -21.34
N ARG A 150 7.27 -10.90 -21.58
CA ARG A 150 5.93 -11.20 -21.05
C ARG A 150 5.95 -11.31 -19.53
N THR A 151 6.86 -12.11 -18.98
CA THR A 151 6.99 -12.28 -17.52
C THR A 151 7.36 -10.97 -16.83
N ARG A 152 8.18 -10.13 -17.49
CA ARG A 152 8.49 -8.79 -17.00
C ARG A 152 7.24 -7.91 -16.92
N ALA A 153 6.41 -7.88 -17.98
CA ALA A 153 5.18 -7.10 -17.99
C ALA A 153 4.17 -7.60 -16.96
N GLU A 154 3.98 -8.92 -16.82
CA GLU A 154 3.11 -9.54 -15.81
C GLU A 154 3.57 -9.16 -14.39
N ARG A 155 4.88 -9.19 -14.13
CA ARG A 155 5.46 -8.73 -12.86
C ARG A 155 5.21 -7.25 -12.60
N GLN A 156 5.42 -6.40 -13.61
CA GLN A 156 5.18 -4.96 -13.49
C GLN A 156 3.72 -4.63 -13.17
N LEU A 157 2.78 -5.37 -13.75
CA LEU A 157 1.35 -5.23 -13.43
C LEU A 157 1.02 -5.68 -12.00
N LEU A 158 1.61 -6.80 -11.53
CA LEU A 158 1.45 -7.25 -10.15
C LEU A 158 1.93 -6.16 -9.16
N LEU A 159 3.11 -5.62 -9.39
CA LEU A 159 3.71 -4.57 -8.56
C LEU A 159 2.93 -3.25 -8.66
N PHE A 160 2.40 -2.94 -9.85
CA PHE A 160 1.57 -1.76 -10.05
C PHE A 160 0.30 -1.84 -9.20
N GLU A 161 -0.38 -2.98 -9.17
CA GLU A 161 -1.57 -3.16 -8.32
C GLU A 161 -1.22 -3.10 -6.83
N ALA A 162 -0.09 -3.67 -6.42
CA ALA A 162 0.38 -3.54 -5.03
C ALA A 162 0.69 -2.08 -4.65
N ALA A 163 1.42 -1.35 -5.50
CA ALA A 163 1.73 0.06 -5.29
C ALA A 163 0.47 0.93 -5.27
N ARG A 164 -0.49 0.64 -6.16
CA ARG A 164 -1.79 1.29 -6.17
C ARG A 164 -2.56 1.06 -4.88
N THR A 165 -2.59 -0.18 -4.37
CA THR A 165 -3.23 -0.49 -3.09
C THR A 165 -2.59 0.30 -1.95
N ALA A 166 -1.27 0.26 -1.81
CA ALA A 166 -0.54 0.94 -0.74
C ALA A 166 -0.73 2.47 -0.78
N ALA A 167 -0.65 3.08 -1.97
CA ALA A 167 -0.88 4.51 -2.16
C ALA A 167 -2.31 4.92 -1.80
N ARG A 168 -3.32 4.12 -2.20
CA ARG A 168 -4.73 4.38 -1.87
C ARG A 168 -5.01 4.23 -0.38
N LEU A 169 -4.38 3.30 0.32
CA LEU A 169 -4.59 3.16 1.77
C LEU A 169 -4.30 4.47 2.49
N GLY A 170 -3.19 5.14 2.15
CA GLY A 170 -2.87 6.45 2.73
C GLY A 170 -3.79 7.57 2.25
N ALA A 171 -4.05 7.68 0.95
CA ALA A 171 -4.87 8.75 0.39
C ALA A 171 -6.35 8.68 0.82
N ASP A 172 -6.95 7.49 0.77
CA ASP A 172 -8.36 7.28 1.13
C ASP A 172 -8.54 7.48 2.65
N ALA A 173 -7.58 7.06 3.48
CA ALA A 173 -7.58 7.30 4.92
C ALA A 173 -7.47 8.80 5.27
N ALA A 174 -6.54 9.53 4.64
CA ALA A 174 -6.39 10.97 4.84
C ALA A 174 -7.65 11.74 4.39
N SER A 175 -8.24 11.34 3.26
CA SER A 175 -9.50 11.91 2.76
C SER A 175 -10.64 11.66 3.73
N LEU A 176 -10.75 10.45 4.29
CA LEU A 176 -11.76 10.10 5.28
C LEU A 176 -11.63 10.95 6.56
N LEU A 177 -10.41 11.12 7.08
CA LEU A 177 -10.15 12.00 8.22
C LEU A 177 -10.53 13.46 7.92
N GLY A 178 -10.24 13.95 6.71
CA GLY A 178 -10.63 15.28 6.26
C GLY A 178 -12.15 15.47 6.23
N LEU A 179 -12.90 14.45 5.79
CA LEU A 179 -14.37 14.48 5.80
C LEU A 179 -14.94 14.46 7.22
N VAL A 180 -14.30 13.76 8.16
CA VAL A 180 -14.76 13.64 9.55
C VAL A 180 -14.48 14.90 10.35
N HIS A 181 -13.28 15.47 10.24
CA HIS A 181 -12.82 16.55 11.12
C HIS A 181 -12.81 17.94 10.49
N GLY A 182 -13.10 18.05 9.19
CA GLY A 182 -13.15 19.32 8.47
C GLY A 182 -11.85 20.12 8.62
N ASP A 183 -11.96 21.34 9.14
CA ASP A 183 -10.85 22.29 9.23
C ASP A 183 -9.75 21.90 10.22
N ARG A 184 -9.97 20.90 11.08
CA ARG A 184 -8.89 20.37 11.93
C ARG A 184 -7.83 19.62 11.11
N VAL A 185 -8.20 19.07 9.95
CA VAL A 185 -7.24 18.52 8.99
C VAL A 185 -6.95 19.62 7.99
N THR A 186 -5.71 20.10 7.92
CA THR A 186 -5.37 21.25 7.08
C THR A 186 -5.48 20.92 5.59
N ALA A 187 -5.26 21.90 4.72
CA ALA A 187 -5.37 21.70 3.28
C ALA A 187 -4.26 20.77 2.73
N ALA A 188 -3.07 20.75 3.35
CA ALA A 188 -1.91 20.00 2.85
C ALA A 188 -2.17 18.49 2.71
N PRO A 189 -2.61 17.74 3.74
CA PRO A 189 -2.91 16.32 3.61
C PRO A 189 -4.05 16.03 2.62
N ARG A 190 -5.04 16.93 2.51
CA ARG A 190 -6.16 16.80 1.56
C ARG A 190 -5.68 16.92 0.11
N ILE A 191 -4.81 17.90 -0.17
CA ILE A 191 -4.20 18.08 -1.49
C ILE A 191 -3.33 16.87 -1.85
N LEU A 192 -2.51 16.38 -0.91
CA LEU A 192 -1.69 15.19 -1.16
C LEU A 192 -2.54 13.96 -1.49
N ALA A 193 -3.67 13.76 -0.81
CA ALA A 193 -4.58 12.66 -1.09
C ALA A 193 -5.26 12.78 -2.47
N GLU A 194 -5.71 13.98 -2.84
CA GLU A 194 -6.30 14.25 -4.16
C GLU A 194 -5.27 14.02 -5.28
N GLU A 195 -4.07 14.60 -5.16
CA GLU A 195 -2.98 14.43 -6.11
C GLU A 195 -2.56 12.96 -6.25
N THR A 196 -2.57 12.20 -5.15
CA THR A 196 -2.29 10.75 -5.16
C THR A 196 -3.33 10.02 -6.00
N THR A 197 -4.62 10.33 -5.80
CA THR A 197 -5.73 9.73 -6.55
C THR A 197 -5.63 10.02 -8.05
N ASP A 198 -5.36 11.28 -8.41
CA ASP A 198 -5.19 11.70 -9.81
C ASP A 198 -4.01 11.00 -10.49
N ARG A 199 -2.90 10.87 -9.77
CA ARG A 199 -1.70 10.17 -10.26
C ARG A 199 -1.97 8.70 -10.49
N LEU A 200 -2.67 8.03 -9.58
CA LEU A 200 -3.08 6.63 -9.74
C LEU A 200 -4.06 6.44 -10.89
N ALA A 201 -5.00 7.37 -11.10
CA ALA A 201 -5.90 7.35 -12.24
C ALA A 201 -5.12 7.46 -13.57
N LYS A 202 -4.07 8.29 -13.60
CA LYS A 202 -3.16 8.38 -14.76
C LYS A 202 -2.37 7.09 -14.96
N ALA A 203 -1.83 6.51 -13.90
CA ALA A 203 -1.07 5.26 -13.96
C ALA A 203 -1.95 4.10 -14.46
N ALA A 204 -3.20 3.99 -13.99
CA ALA A 204 -4.14 2.97 -14.44
C ALA A 204 -4.45 3.05 -15.93
N ARG A 205 -4.50 4.25 -16.52
CA ARG A 205 -4.66 4.42 -17.98
C ARG A 205 -3.46 3.94 -18.77
N LEU A 206 -2.26 3.98 -18.18
CA LEU A 206 -1.02 3.55 -18.82
C LEU A 206 -0.78 2.04 -18.68
N ALA A 207 -1.30 1.41 -17.63
CA ALA A 207 -0.96 0.02 -17.26
C ALA A 207 -1.13 -0.99 -18.41
N ALA A 208 -2.13 -0.81 -19.29
CA ALA A 208 -2.37 -1.72 -20.41
C ALA A 208 -1.34 -1.59 -21.54
N THR A 209 -0.72 -0.42 -21.71
CA THR A 209 0.18 -0.11 -22.84
C THR A 209 1.64 0.04 -22.43
N ASP A 210 1.88 0.49 -21.20
CA ASP A 210 3.19 0.70 -20.62
C ASP A 210 3.15 0.37 -19.11
N PRO A 211 3.25 -0.93 -18.75
CA PRO A 211 3.24 -1.38 -17.36
C PRO A 211 4.42 -0.79 -16.54
N ALA A 212 5.56 -0.55 -17.18
CA ALA A 212 6.73 0.01 -16.53
C ALA A 212 6.48 1.46 -16.10
N ALA A 213 6.00 2.31 -17.01
CA ALA A 213 5.66 3.70 -16.67
C ALA A 213 4.50 3.78 -15.67
N ALA A 214 3.52 2.87 -15.76
CA ALA A 214 2.44 2.78 -14.78
C ALA A 214 2.95 2.45 -13.38
N LEU A 215 3.85 1.45 -13.27
CA LEU A 215 4.48 1.07 -12.01
C LEU A 215 5.29 2.22 -11.41
N GLU A 216 6.14 2.89 -12.19
CA GLU A 216 6.94 4.02 -11.71
C GLU A 216 6.08 5.18 -11.21
N LEU A 217 4.98 5.49 -11.91
CA LEU A 217 4.03 6.50 -11.44
C LEU A 217 3.34 6.09 -10.13
N ALA A 218 2.96 4.82 -10.00
CA ALA A 218 2.31 4.28 -8.81
C ALA A 218 3.28 4.22 -7.61
N ARG A 219 4.54 3.85 -7.81
CA ARG A 219 5.61 3.90 -6.79
C ARG A 219 5.74 5.30 -6.20
N GLY A 220 5.87 6.31 -7.05
CA GLY A 220 5.92 7.71 -6.59
C GLY A 220 4.62 8.20 -5.92
N ALA A 221 3.51 7.48 -6.07
CA ALA A 221 2.24 7.77 -5.39
C ALA A 221 2.18 7.12 -3.98
N VAL A 222 2.95 6.05 -3.72
CA VAL A 222 2.99 5.38 -2.40
C VAL A 222 3.45 6.34 -1.31
N ASP A 223 4.60 6.98 -1.51
CA ASP A 223 5.15 7.95 -0.55
C ASP A 223 4.22 9.13 -0.32
N ARG A 224 3.52 9.56 -1.38
CA ARG A 224 2.58 10.69 -1.32
C ARG A 224 1.33 10.34 -0.53
N GLY A 225 0.73 9.18 -0.79
CA GLY A 225 -0.40 8.67 -0.02
C GLY A 225 -0.03 8.47 1.45
N ARG A 226 1.16 7.92 1.73
CA ARG A 226 1.68 7.79 3.09
C ARG A 226 1.83 9.15 3.78
N SER A 227 2.42 10.13 3.09
CA SER A 227 2.62 11.49 3.61
C SER A 227 1.28 12.19 3.88
N ALA A 228 0.27 11.98 3.02
CA ALA A 228 -1.07 12.51 3.24
C ALA A 228 -1.66 12.03 4.57
N LEU A 229 -1.51 10.73 4.88
CA LEU A 229 -1.99 10.17 6.15
C LEU A 229 -1.12 10.62 7.34
N ASP A 230 0.21 10.68 7.18
CA ASP A 230 1.12 11.19 8.21
C ASP A 230 0.74 12.61 8.63
N GLU A 231 0.58 13.51 7.67
CA GLU A 231 0.23 14.91 7.91
C GLU A 231 -1.17 15.06 8.53
N ALA A 232 -2.16 14.29 8.06
CA ALA A 232 -3.50 14.31 8.65
C ALA A 232 -3.51 13.87 10.12
N LEU A 233 -2.72 12.85 10.47
CA LEU A 233 -2.60 12.40 11.86
C LEU A 233 -1.88 13.42 12.73
N VAL A 234 -0.81 14.06 12.21
CA VAL A 234 -0.09 15.14 12.90
C VAL A 234 -1.02 16.33 13.19
N ASP A 235 -1.83 16.74 12.21
CA ASP A 235 -2.81 17.81 12.39
C ASP A 235 -3.83 17.50 13.50
N LEU A 236 -4.28 16.25 13.60
CA LEU A 236 -5.27 15.83 14.60
C LEU A 236 -4.69 15.68 16.02
N ASP A 237 -3.41 15.37 16.13
CA ASP A 237 -2.70 15.18 17.39
C ASP A 237 -2.09 16.49 17.94
N ALA A 238 -2.09 17.56 17.14
CA ALA A 238 -1.66 18.88 17.57
C ALA A 238 -2.56 19.45 18.70
N PRO A 239 -1.97 20.05 19.75
CA PRO A 239 -2.73 20.67 20.84
C PRO A 239 -3.54 21.87 20.33
N ARG A 240 -4.76 22.02 20.87
CA ARG A 240 -5.68 23.12 20.57
C ARG A 240 -5.26 24.44 21.23
#